data_AF-A0A7S2IGZ4-F1
#
_entry.id   AF-A0A7S2IGZ4-F1
#
_cell.length_a   1.000
_cell.length_b   1.000
_cell.length_c   1.000
_cell.angle_alpha   90.00
_cell.angle_beta   90.00
_cell.angle_gamma   90.00
#
_symmetry.space_group_name_H-M   'P 1'
#
loop_
_entity.id
_entity.type
_entity.pdbx_description
1 polymer ?
#
loop_
_entity_poly.entity_id
_entity_poly.type
_entity_poly.pdbx_seq_one_letter_code
_entity_poly.pdbx_strand_id
1 'polypeptide(L)'
;HPHPMRAQAELRQLAAGVLPLQRGEAVLSDLARHAPPSVAMLRKTKAGVTIKKLRAHAHATIAALSAILLEAWKGAAEAEEWRTKRTAELRGDAKGAAPGGGGDGRGGGGGGPSTANGDPTRQTVMLLVAESINAGADERVDGGTSLDIAARIEKAAFSLTGGSGKAYKVRLRALAASLSTPRAASLRKRLRDGELSAESLVGMSSEEMAEALMSAEERQAKRVKKQRDERAIDSLRLDAQVDQNAAYACTECGGLRCTTFSTNSFGLELLSRSEVPDMIIDCLDCGHRFTI
;
A
#
# COMPACT_ATOMS: atom_id res chain seq x y z
N HIS A 1 -4.26 14.59 -16.16
CA HIS A 1 -4.16 15.54 -15.03
C HIS A 1 -3.55 16.85 -15.50
N PRO A 2 -4.26 17.99 -15.45
CA PRO A 2 -3.62 19.27 -15.70
C PRO A 2 -2.60 19.53 -14.59
N HIS A 3 -1.35 19.75 -14.98
CA HIS A 3 -0.24 19.99 -14.06
C HIS A 3 -0.57 21.24 -13.20
N PRO A 4 -0.39 21.21 -11.86
CA PRO A 4 -0.79 22.31 -10.97
C PRO A 4 -0.12 23.65 -11.30
N MET A 5 1.05 23.60 -11.94
CA MET A 5 1.78 24.78 -12.45
C MET A 5 1.10 25.42 -13.68
N ARG A 6 0.41 24.63 -14.51
CA ARG A 6 -0.23 25.11 -15.74
C ARG A 6 -1.50 25.89 -15.42
N ALA A 7 -2.32 25.39 -14.49
CA ALA A 7 -3.49 26.11 -14.01
C ALA A 7 -3.11 27.43 -13.30
N GLN A 8 -2.00 27.47 -12.57
CA GLN A 8 -1.49 28.70 -11.94
C GLN A 8 -1.08 29.77 -12.98
N ALA A 9 -0.44 29.37 -14.07
CA ALA A 9 -0.07 30.29 -15.14
C ALA A 9 -1.31 30.88 -15.83
N GLU A 10 -2.31 30.04 -16.10
CA GLU A 10 -3.59 30.48 -16.70
C GLU A 10 -4.38 31.39 -15.76
N LEU A 11 -4.42 31.11 -14.44
CA LEU A 11 -5.03 31.99 -13.45
C LEU A 11 -4.36 33.38 -13.40
N ARG A 12 -3.03 33.44 -13.58
CA ARG A 12 -2.31 34.73 -13.64
C ARG A 12 -2.61 35.50 -14.92
N GLN A 13 -2.66 34.81 -16.06
CA GLN A 13 -3.03 35.42 -17.34
C GLN A 13 -4.48 35.94 -17.31
N LEU A 14 -5.38 35.21 -16.65
CA LEU A 14 -6.76 35.66 -16.43
C LEU A 14 -6.81 36.90 -15.54
N ALA A 15 -6.05 36.92 -14.44
CA ALA A 15 -5.96 38.09 -13.55
C ALA A 15 -5.30 39.30 -14.22
N ALA A 16 -4.48 39.09 -15.25
CA ALA A 16 -3.85 40.15 -16.06
C ALA A 16 -4.72 40.61 -17.24
N GLY A 17 -5.91 40.02 -17.44
CA GLY A 17 -6.80 40.34 -18.57
C GLY A 17 -6.29 39.87 -19.94
N VAL A 18 -5.25 39.02 -19.97
CA VAL A 18 -4.64 38.51 -21.20
C VAL A 18 -5.41 37.30 -21.75
N LEU A 19 -6.13 36.58 -20.89
CA LEU A 19 -6.86 35.37 -21.26
C LEU A 19 -8.30 35.70 -21.70
N PRO A 20 -8.80 35.11 -22.79
CA PRO A 20 -10.19 35.30 -23.21
C PRO A 20 -11.16 34.78 -22.15
N LEU A 21 -12.28 35.49 -21.97
CA LEU A 21 -13.25 35.26 -20.89
C LEU A 21 -13.76 33.81 -20.84
N GLN A 22 -14.12 33.23 -21.99
CA GLN A 22 -14.59 31.84 -22.07
C GLN A 22 -13.55 30.82 -21.61
N ARG A 23 -12.27 31.07 -21.90
CA ARG A 23 -11.19 30.20 -21.43
C ARG A 23 -10.95 30.38 -19.93
N GLY A 24 -11.14 31.60 -19.41
CA GLY A 24 -11.12 31.88 -17.97
C GLY A 24 -12.19 31.12 -17.19
N GLU A 25 -13.41 31.11 -17.71
CA GLU A 25 -14.53 30.34 -17.13
C GLU A 25 -14.27 28.83 -17.17
N ALA A 26 -13.76 28.32 -18.30
CA ALA A 26 -13.42 26.90 -18.43
C ALA A 26 -12.33 26.48 -17.43
N VAL A 27 -11.30 27.30 -17.21
CA VAL A 27 -10.23 27.04 -16.24
C VAL A 27 -10.75 27.04 -14.81
N LEU A 28 -11.60 28.01 -14.44
CA LEU A 28 -12.19 28.07 -13.09
C LEU A 28 -13.16 26.91 -12.84
N SER A 29 -13.95 26.55 -13.85
CA SER A 29 -14.87 25.40 -13.77
C SER A 29 -14.11 24.08 -13.69
N ASP A 30 -12.99 23.95 -14.41
CA ASP A 30 -12.14 22.77 -14.30
C ASP A 30 -11.51 22.66 -12.91
N LEU A 31 -10.98 23.76 -12.38
CA LEU A 31 -10.43 23.81 -11.02
C LEU A 31 -11.47 23.48 -9.94
N ALA A 32 -12.74 23.85 -10.15
CA ALA A 32 -13.82 23.51 -9.23
C ALA A 32 -14.22 22.02 -9.25
N ARG A 33 -13.93 21.30 -10.34
CA ARG A 33 -14.19 19.85 -10.45
C ARG A 33 -13.10 18.97 -9.82
N HIS A 34 -11.92 19.54 -9.57
CA HIS A 34 -10.80 18.81 -8.97
C HIS A 34 -10.71 19.06 -7.48
N ALA A 35 -10.14 18.11 -6.75
CA ALA A 35 -9.93 18.22 -5.32
C ALA A 35 -9.13 19.50 -4.97
N PRO A 36 -9.46 20.19 -3.86
CA PRO A 36 -8.78 21.41 -3.46
C PRO A 36 -7.29 21.15 -3.21
N PRO A 37 -6.40 22.07 -3.65
CA PRO A 37 -4.96 21.92 -3.48
C PRO A 37 -4.56 22.03 -2.00
N SER A 38 -3.50 21.31 -1.61
CA SER A 38 -3.01 21.33 -0.23
C SER A 38 -2.43 22.69 0.18
N VAL A 39 -2.38 22.96 1.49
CA VAL A 39 -1.84 24.21 2.06
C VAL A 39 -0.40 24.45 1.61
N ALA A 40 0.42 23.40 1.56
CA ALA A 40 1.80 23.49 1.06
C ALA A 40 1.85 23.93 -0.41
N MET A 41 0.95 23.40 -1.24
CA MET A 41 0.85 23.76 -2.65
C MET A 41 0.34 25.19 -2.84
N LEU A 42 -0.66 25.61 -2.04
CA LEU A 42 -1.18 26.98 -2.05
C LEU A 42 -0.11 28.02 -1.67
N ARG A 43 0.73 27.73 -0.67
CA ARG A 43 1.84 28.60 -0.27
C ARG A 43 2.90 28.71 -1.38
N LYS A 44 3.26 27.60 -2.04
CA LYS A 44 4.25 27.58 -3.12
C LYS A 44 3.76 28.30 -4.38
N THR A 45 2.49 28.13 -4.73
CA THR A 45 1.92 28.67 -5.97
C THR A 45 1.33 30.07 -5.80
N LYS A 46 1.02 30.50 -4.57
CA LYS A 46 0.25 31.72 -4.30
C LYS A 46 -1.10 31.75 -5.05
N ALA A 47 -1.65 30.59 -5.44
CA ALA A 47 -2.86 30.50 -6.25
C ALA A 47 -4.09 31.09 -5.55
N GLY A 48 -4.20 30.90 -4.22
CA GLY A 48 -5.28 31.49 -3.42
C GLY A 48 -5.29 33.02 -3.44
N VAL A 49 -4.13 33.67 -3.55
CA VAL A 49 -4.03 35.14 -3.68
C VAL A 49 -4.54 35.59 -5.04
N THR A 50 -4.22 34.86 -6.11
CA THR A 50 -4.70 35.15 -7.47
C THR A 50 -6.21 35.02 -7.56
N ILE A 51 -6.80 33.95 -7.01
CA ILE A 51 -8.26 33.74 -6.98
C ILE A 51 -8.95 34.81 -6.14
N LYS A 52 -8.35 35.23 -5.03
CA LYS A 52 -8.87 36.36 -4.24
C LYS A 52 -8.98 37.64 -5.07
N LYS A 53 -8.03 37.90 -5.98
CA LYS A 53 -8.10 39.05 -6.91
C LYS A 53 -9.20 38.87 -7.95
N LEU A 54 -9.41 37.64 -8.45
CA LEU A 54 -10.45 37.32 -9.44
C LEU A 54 -11.88 37.51 -8.91
N ARG A 55 -12.10 37.57 -7.59
CA ARG A 55 -13.41 37.91 -6.99
C ARG A 55 -13.90 39.31 -7.36
N ALA A 56 -12.99 40.23 -7.69
CA ALA A 56 -13.31 41.59 -8.12
C ALA A 56 -13.27 41.76 -9.65
N HIS A 57 -13.26 40.65 -10.41
CA HIS A 57 -13.20 40.69 -11.86
C HIS A 57 -14.48 41.30 -12.46
N ALA A 58 -14.34 42.06 -13.56
CA ALA A 58 -15.47 42.75 -14.22
C ALA A 58 -16.55 41.79 -14.75
N HIS A 59 -16.17 40.55 -15.08
CA HIS A 59 -17.09 39.51 -15.53
C HIS A 59 -17.76 38.80 -14.33
N ALA A 60 -19.08 38.92 -14.21
CA ALA A 60 -19.86 38.42 -13.08
C ALA A 60 -19.66 36.91 -12.81
N THR A 61 -19.64 36.09 -13.86
CA THR A 61 -19.44 34.63 -13.74
C THR A 61 -18.06 34.28 -13.16
N ILE A 62 -17.01 35.01 -13.57
CA ILE A 62 -15.64 34.78 -13.09
C ILE A 62 -15.52 35.20 -11.62
N ALA A 63 -16.14 36.32 -11.25
CA ALA A 63 -16.21 36.78 -9.87
C ALA A 63 -16.96 35.79 -8.96
N ALA A 64 -18.09 35.25 -9.43
CA ALA A 64 -18.86 34.25 -8.69
C ALA A 64 -18.11 32.92 -8.52
N LEU A 65 -17.57 32.35 -9.61
CA LEU A 65 -16.82 31.09 -9.58
C LEU A 65 -15.57 31.19 -8.71
N SER A 66 -14.84 32.31 -8.79
CA SER A 66 -13.67 32.54 -7.93
C SER A 66 -14.03 32.71 -6.45
N ALA A 67 -15.20 33.27 -6.13
CA ALA A 67 -15.68 33.37 -4.75
C ALA A 67 -15.99 32.00 -4.15
N ILE A 68 -16.74 31.17 -4.88
CA ILE A 68 -17.08 29.80 -4.47
C ILE A 68 -15.79 28.97 -4.28
N LEU A 69 -14.89 29.03 -5.26
CA LEU A 69 -13.63 28.29 -5.22
C LEU A 69 -12.75 28.73 -4.04
N LEU A 70 -12.72 30.02 -3.71
CA LEU A 70 -11.93 30.53 -2.59
C LEU A 70 -12.46 30.03 -1.23
N GLU A 71 -13.77 30.01 -1.02
CA GLU A 71 -14.34 29.50 0.23
C GLU A 71 -14.13 27.98 0.36
N ALA A 72 -14.27 27.22 -0.73
CA ALA A 72 -13.95 25.79 -0.75
C ALA A 72 -12.47 25.51 -0.38
N TRP A 73 -11.54 26.32 -0.91
CA TRP A 73 -10.11 26.17 -0.62
C TRP A 73 -9.75 26.58 0.81
N LYS A 74 -10.42 27.60 1.38
CA LYS A 74 -10.25 27.97 2.79
C LYS A 74 -10.72 26.86 3.72
N GLY A 75 -11.91 26.30 3.49
CA GLY A 75 -12.43 25.20 4.31
C GLY A 75 -11.52 23.97 4.27
N ALA A 76 -11.01 23.63 3.09
CA ALA A 76 -10.03 22.55 2.96
C ALA A 76 -8.69 22.85 3.68
N ALA A 77 -8.21 24.09 3.62
CA ALA A 77 -6.99 24.51 4.31
C ALA A 77 -7.14 24.47 5.83
N GLU A 78 -8.26 24.95 6.37
CA GLU A 78 -8.57 24.89 7.81
C GLU A 78 -8.68 23.44 8.29
N ALA A 79 -9.30 22.56 7.50
CA ALA A 79 -9.34 21.12 7.79
C ALA A 79 -7.93 20.50 7.79
N GLU A 80 -7.06 20.86 6.85
CA GLU A 80 -5.67 20.37 6.79
C GLU A 80 -4.82 20.88 7.97
N GLU A 81 -4.99 22.15 8.38
CA GLU A 81 -4.30 22.73 9.54
C GLU A 81 -4.78 22.11 10.85
N TRP A 82 -6.09 21.87 11.01
CA TRP A 82 -6.64 21.16 12.16
C TRP A 82 -6.10 19.73 12.25
N ARG A 83 -6.05 19.01 11.12
CA ARG A 83 -5.41 17.69 11.04
C ARG A 83 -3.95 17.73 11.47
N THR A 84 -3.19 18.70 10.96
CA THR A 84 -1.76 18.84 11.25
C THR A 84 -1.52 19.15 12.73
N LYS A 85 -2.29 20.08 13.31
CA LYS A 85 -2.22 20.41 14.74
C LYS A 85 -2.50 19.20 15.63
N ARG A 86 -3.55 18.43 15.31
CA ARG A 86 -3.92 17.22 16.05
C ARG A 86 -2.86 16.12 15.93
N THR A 87 -2.22 15.98 14.77
CA THR A 87 -1.08 15.04 14.61
C THR A 87 0.18 15.50 15.36
N ALA A 88 0.39 16.81 15.53
CA ALA A 88 1.51 17.36 16.28
C ALA A 88 1.32 17.24 17.79
N GLU A 89 0.11 17.45 18.31
CA GLU A 89 -0.25 17.20 19.71
C GLU A 89 0.03 15.73 20.09
N LEU A 90 -0.26 14.79 19.18
CA LEU A 90 0.06 13.36 19.36
C LEU A 90 1.56 13.04 19.31
N ARG A 91 2.40 13.92 18.75
CA ARG A 91 3.87 13.82 18.79
C ARG A 91 4.46 14.47 20.05
N GLY A 92 3.79 15.49 20.60
CA GLY A 92 4.23 16.24 21.78
C GLY A 92 4.35 15.37 23.04
N ASP A 93 3.43 14.41 23.21
CA ASP A 93 3.46 13.41 24.29
C ASP A 93 4.62 12.40 24.21
N ALA A 94 5.41 12.39 23.12
CA ALA A 94 6.55 11.50 22.98
C ALA A 94 7.87 12.06 23.55
N LYS A 95 7.88 13.31 24.05
CA LYS A 95 9.10 13.96 24.59
C LYS A 95 9.15 14.06 26.12
N GLY A 96 8.28 13.34 26.82
CA GLY A 96 8.21 13.33 28.29
C GLY A 96 8.21 11.93 28.88
N ALA A 97 9.17 11.06 28.54
CA ALA A 97 9.46 9.87 29.34
C ALA A 97 10.84 9.29 28.96
N ALA A 98 11.88 9.78 29.62
CA ALA A 98 13.10 9.00 29.85
C ALA A 98 12.95 8.25 31.20
N PRO A 99 13.56 7.06 31.36
CA PRO A 99 13.20 6.10 32.40
C PRO A 99 13.98 6.37 33.69
N GLY A 100 13.28 6.42 34.83
CA GLY A 100 13.89 6.56 36.15
C GLY A 100 13.16 5.72 37.18
N GLY A 101 13.68 4.53 37.42
CA GLY A 101 13.74 3.81 38.70
C GLY A 101 12.52 3.73 39.63
N GLY A 102 11.97 2.51 39.73
CA GLY A 102 11.81 1.78 40.99
C GLY A 102 10.78 2.28 42.02
N GLY A 103 9.74 1.48 42.24
CA GLY A 103 8.87 1.63 43.40
C GLY A 103 7.64 0.72 43.34
N ASP A 104 7.72 -0.38 44.09
CA ASP A 104 6.67 -1.34 44.42
C ASP A 104 5.28 -0.72 44.70
N GLY A 105 4.22 -1.41 44.28
CA GLY A 105 2.85 -0.96 44.50
C GLY A 105 1.79 -1.95 44.03
N ARG A 106 1.75 -3.10 44.71
CA ARG A 106 0.70 -4.13 44.66
C ARG A 106 -0.70 -3.50 44.72
N GLY A 107 -1.60 -3.87 43.81
CA GLY A 107 -3.01 -3.49 43.84
C GLY A 107 -3.82 -4.21 42.78
N GLY A 108 -4.28 -5.42 43.09
CA GLY A 108 -5.26 -6.14 42.30
C GLY A 108 -6.64 -5.50 42.39
N GLY A 109 -7.41 -5.60 41.31
CA GLY A 109 -8.80 -5.17 41.27
C GLY A 109 -9.36 -5.35 39.87
N GLY A 110 -10.16 -6.40 39.67
CA GLY A 110 -10.88 -6.62 38.43
C GLY A 110 -11.81 -5.44 38.09
N GLY A 111 -11.88 -5.13 36.80
CA GLY A 111 -12.84 -4.20 36.24
C GLY A 111 -13.14 -4.62 34.81
N GLY A 112 -14.40 -4.95 34.53
CA GLY A 112 -14.91 -5.33 33.22
C GLY A 112 -14.76 -4.23 32.15
N PRO A 113 -15.40 -4.41 30.99
CA PRO A 113 -15.03 -3.74 29.75
C PRO A 113 -15.25 -2.23 29.85
N SER A 114 -14.17 -1.47 30.07
CA SER A 114 -14.19 -0.02 29.99
C SER A 114 -14.58 0.41 28.58
N THR A 115 -15.87 0.75 28.47
CA THR A 115 -16.46 1.58 27.43
C THR A 115 -15.53 2.75 27.11
N ALA A 116 -15.38 3.03 25.82
CA ALA A 116 -14.39 3.90 25.19
C ALA A 116 -14.31 5.38 25.64
N ASN A 117 -14.93 5.78 26.76
CA ASN A 117 -15.07 7.19 27.16
C ASN A 117 -14.02 7.73 28.15
N GLY A 118 -13.02 6.93 28.56
CA GLY A 118 -12.08 7.34 29.62
C GLY A 118 -10.62 7.55 29.21
N ASP A 119 -10.15 6.94 28.11
CA ASP A 119 -8.72 7.01 27.71
C ASP A 119 -8.56 7.96 26.51
N PRO A 120 -7.93 9.14 26.70
CA PRO A 120 -7.74 10.12 25.62
C PRO A 120 -6.90 9.55 24.47
N THR A 121 -6.03 8.57 24.76
CA THR A 121 -5.26 7.88 23.73
C THR A 121 -6.16 7.00 22.87
N ARG A 122 -7.08 6.23 23.48
CA ARG A 122 -8.00 5.35 22.74
C ARG A 122 -8.93 6.18 21.86
N GLN A 123 -9.47 7.26 22.40
CA GLN A 123 -10.32 8.18 21.65
C GLN A 123 -9.60 8.80 20.45
N THR A 124 -8.36 9.24 20.65
CA THR A 124 -7.61 9.89 19.57
C THR A 124 -7.22 8.90 18.46
N VAL A 125 -6.85 7.67 18.83
CA VAL A 125 -6.52 6.64 17.85
C VAL A 125 -7.77 6.19 17.09
N MET A 126 -8.92 6.08 17.77
CA MET A 126 -10.20 5.80 17.12
C MET A 126 -10.57 6.87 16.09
N LEU A 127 -10.38 8.16 16.41
CA LEU A 127 -10.59 9.25 15.46
C LEU A 127 -9.63 9.20 14.27
N LEU A 128 -8.37 8.83 14.50
CA LEU A 128 -7.39 8.65 13.42
C LEU A 128 -7.81 7.52 12.47
N VAL A 129 -8.29 6.41 13.01
CA VAL A 129 -8.79 5.27 12.22
C VAL A 129 -10.05 5.67 11.45
N ALA A 130 -11.02 6.33 12.08
CA ALA A 130 -12.23 6.83 11.43
C ALA A 130 -11.92 7.77 10.26
N GLU A 131 -10.94 8.65 10.45
CA GLU A 131 -10.49 9.58 9.41
C GLU A 131 -9.76 8.86 8.27
N SER A 132 -8.99 7.82 8.56
CA SER A 132 -8.35 6.97 7.53
C SER A 132 -9.36 6.17 6.71
N ILE A 133 -10.48 5.77 7.30
CA ILE A 133 -11.61 5.11 6.59
C ILE A 133 -12.32 6.11 5.66
N ASN A 134 -12.32 7.40 6.03
CA ASN A 134 -12.91 8.46 5.21
C ASN A 134 -11.96 9.04 4.16
N ALA A 135 -10.67 8.68 4.20
CA ALA A 135 -9.69 9.17 3.22
C ALA A 135 -10.12 8.73 1.80
N GLY A 136 -10.56 9.68 0.96
CA GLY A 136 -10.97 9.42 -0.42
C GLY A 136 -12.39 8.89 -0.60
N ALA A 137 -13.29 9.07 0.37
CA ALA A 137 -14.73 8.99 0.11
C ALA A 137 -15.23 10.40 -0.28
N ASP A 138 -15.76 10.54 -1.49
CA ASP A 138 -16.67 11.64 -1.84
C ASP A 138 -18.02 11.30 -1.22
N GLU A 139 -18.37 12.05 -0.18
CA GLU A 139 -19.63 12.03 0.56
C GLU A 139 -20.13 10.68 1.14
N ARG A 140 -20.86 10.86 2.25
CA ARG A 140 -21.56 9.87 3.07
C ARG A 140 -21.99 8.59 2.36
N VAL A 141 -21.70 7.44 2.98
CA VAL A 141 -22.32 6.16 2.66
C VAL A 141 -23.08 5.66 3.90
N ASP A 142 -24.32 5.23 3.69
CA ASP A 142 -25.36 4.85 4.66
C ASP A 142 -25.09 3.55 5.47
N GLY A 143 -23.83 3.16 5.65
CA GLY A 143 -23.44 1.88 6.29
C GLY A 143 -23.10 1.95 7.78
N GLY A 144 -23.46 3.04 8.47
CA GLY A 144 -23.02 3.34 9.84
C GLY A 144 -21.91 4.40 9.86
N THR A 145 -21.80 5.14 10.96
CA THR A 145 -20.81 6.23 11.00
C THR A 145 -19.41 5.61 10.99
N SER A 146 -18.46 6.22 10.28
CA SER A 146 -17.06 5.74 10.25
C SER A 146 -16.44 5.66 11.65
N LEU A 147 -17.05 6.35 12.62
CA LEU A 147 -16.75 6.26 14.05
C LEU A 147 -17.17 4.92 14.65
N ASP A 148 -18.33 4.36 14.27
CA ASP A 148 -18.79 3.05 14.76
C ASP A 148 -17.86 1.93 14.27
N ILE A 149 -17.45 1.99 13.00
CA ILE A 149 -16.49 1.05 12.42
C ILE A 149 -15.14 1.18 13.13
N ALA A 150 -14.67 2.41 13.35
CA ALA A 150 -13.44 2.65 14.08
C ALA A 150 -13.50 2.16 15.53
N ALA A 151 -14.65 2.31 16.21
CA ALA A 151 -14.86 1.79 17.56
C ALA A 151 -14.79 0.26 17.62
N ARG A 152 -15.32 -0.43 16.60
CA ARG A 152 -15.21 -1.90 16.48
C ARG A 152 -13.76 -2.34 16.26
N ILE A 153 -13.01 -1.63 15.41
CA ILE A 153 -11.57 -1.89 15.17
C ILE A 153 -10.75 -1.65 16.43
N GLU A 154 -11.02 -0.55 17.13
CA GLU A 154 -10.38 -0.20 18.39
C GLU A 154 -10.61 -1.29 19.43
N LYS A 155 -11.86 -1.73 19.63
CA LYS A 155 -12.22 -2.78 20.58
C LYS A 155 -11.53 -4.11 20.23
N ALA A 156 -11.46 -4.47 18.95
CA ALA A 156 -10.77 -5.68 18.50
C ALA A 156 -9.24 -5.58 18.75
N ALA A 157 -8.62 -4.44 18.45
CA ALA A 157 -7.21 -4.20 18.71
C ALA A 157 -6.85 -4.19 20.20
N PHE A 158 -7.74 -3.64 21.03
CA PHE A 158 -7.60 -3.64 22.48
C PHE A 158 -7.70 -5.07 23.04
N SER A 159 -8.67 -5.86 22.57
CA SER A 159 -8.85 -7.26 22.99
C SER A 159 -7.64 -8.13 22.62
N LEU A 160 -7.04 -7.90 21.44
CA LEU A 160 -5.86 -8.64 21.00
C LEU A 160 -4.58 -8.26 21.76
N THR A 161 -4.43 -6.98 22.12
CA THR A 161 -3.19 -6.47 22.75
C THR A 161 -3.24 -6.54 24.28
N GLY A 162 -4.43 -6.63 24.87
CA GLY A 162 -4.63 -6.68 26.33
C GLY A 162 -4.32 -5.35 27.06
N GLY A 163 -4.13 -4.24 26.35
CA GLY A 163 -3.90 -2.91 26.95
C GLY A 163 -3.57 -1.80 25.95
N SER A 164 -3.62 -0.52 26.38
CA SER A 164 -3.37 0.68 25.55
C SER A 164 -1.88 1.09 25.44
N GLY A 165 -0.97 0.11 25.58
CA GLY A 165 0.48 0.31 25.56
C GLY A 165 1.09 0.64 24.19
N LYS A 166 2.42 0.63 24.10
CA LYS A 166 3.16 0.98 22.86
C LYS A 166 2.79 0.10 21.67
N ALA A 167 2.64 -1.21 21.87
CA ALA A 167 2.27 -2.17 20.84
C ALA A 167 0.90 -1.86 20.21
N TYR A 168 -0.08 -1.51 21.05
CA TYR A 168 -1.42 -1.09 20.62
C TYR A 168 -1.37 0.16 19.73
N LYS A 169 -0.64 1.19 20.18
CA LYS A 169 -0.49 2.45 19.42
C LYS A 169 0.24 2.24 18.09
N VAL A 170 1.26 1.37 18.05
CA VAL A 170 1.99 1.07 16.81
C VAL A 170 1.09 0.33 15.82
N ARG A 171 0.35 -0.69 16.27
CA ARG A 171 -0.54 -1.48 15.42
C ARG A 171 -1.64 -0.61 14.80
N LEU A 172 -2.33 0.20 15.60
CA LEU A 172 -3.40 1.04 15.09
C LEU A 172 -2.90 2.17 14.18
N ARG A 173 -1.69 2.71 14.41
CA ARG A 173 -1.07 3.66 13.48
C ARG A 173 -0.68 3.00 12.16
N ALA A 174 -0.14 1.78 12.19
CA ALA A 174 0.18 1.04 10.98
C ALA A 174 -1.10 0.76 10.17
N LEU A 175 -2.18 0.31 10.84
CA LEU A 175 -3.49 0.12 10.22
C LEU A 175 -4.04 1.42 9.63
N ALA A 176 -4.02 2.53 10.38
CA ALA A 176 -4.49 3.82 9.89
C ALA A 176 -3.66 4.35 8.70
N ALA A 177 -2.33 4.16 8.73
CA ALA A 177 -1.45 4.55 7.63
C ALA A 177 -1.76 3.73 6.36
N SER A 178 -1.92 2.41 6.51
CA SER A 178 -2.33 1.51 5.42
C SER A 178 -3.68 1.89 4.84
N LEU A 179 -4.69 2.11 5.70
CA LEU A 179 -6.04 2.53 5.29
C LEU A 179 -6.09 3.91 4.65
N SER A 180 -5.18 4.83 5.01
CA SER A 180 -5.11 6.17 4.41
C SER A 180 -4.52 6.17 3.01
N THR A 181 -3.89 5.08 2.54
CA THR A 181 -3.32 5.03 1.19
C THR A 181 -4.42 5.01 0.12
N PRO A 182 -4.22 5.66 -1.04
CA PRO A 182 -5.23 5.64 -2.11
C PRO A 182 -5.52 4.21 -2.61
N ARG A 183 -4.51 3.33 -2.58
CA ARG A 183 -4.62 1.91 -2.93
C ARG A 183 -5.57 1.13 -2.02
N ALA A 184 -5.80 1.60 -0.79
CA ALA A 184 -6.75 0.98 0.15
C ALA A 184 -8.23 1.27 -0.16
N ALA A 185 -8.55 1.93 -1.28
CA ALA A 185 -9.95 2.31 -1.61
C ALA A 185 -10.91 1.11 -1.62
N SER A 186 -10.49 -0.02 -2.20
CA SER A 186 -11.28 -1.25 -2.21
C SER A 186 -11.43 -1.87 -0.82
N LEU A 187 -10.38 -1.83 0.00
CA LEU A 187 -10.38 -2.31 1.38
C LEU A 187 -11.31 -1.47 2.27
N ARG A 188 -11.27 -0.14 2.12
CA ARG A 188 -12.18 0.80 2.82
C ARG A 188 -13.64 0.57 2.43
N LYS A 189 -13.90 0.29 1.15
CA LYS A 189 -15.25 -0.05 0.67
C LYS A 189 -15.76 -1.34 1.32
N ARG A 190 -14.99 -2.42 1.27
CA ARG A 190 -15.34 -3.71 1.90
C ARG A 190 -15.56 -3.62 3.41
N LEU A 191 -14.82 -2.74 4.07
CA LEU A 191 -14.99 -2.47 5.50
C LEU A 191 -16.28 -1.69 5.79
N ARG A 192 -16.66 -0.73 4.93
CA ARG A 192 -17.94 0.00 5.02
C ARG A 192 -19.15 -0.88 4.70
N ASP A 193 -19.00 -1.75 3.70
CA ASP A 193 -20.05 -2.67 3.25
C ASP A 193 -20.21 -3.86 4.23
N GLY A 194 -19.33 -3.99 5.23
CA GLY A 194 -19.39 -5.03 6.26
C GLY A 194 -18.86 -6.40 5.82
N GLU A 195 -18.33 -6.53 4.60
CA GLU A 195 -17.73 -7.76 4.07
C GLU A 195 -16.42 -8.14 4.79
N LEU A 196 -15.73 -7.15 5.36
CA LEU A 196 -14.52 -7.36 6.15
C LEU A 196 -14.79 -7.04 7.63
N SER A 197 -14.61 -8.02 8.51
CA SER A 197 -14.78 -7.82 9.95
C SER A 197 -13.59 -7.06 10.55
N ALA A 198 -13.88 -6.28 11.60
CA ALA A 198 -12.86 -5.54 12.35
C ALA A 198 -11.80 -6.46 12.98
N GLU A 199 -12.21 -7.65 13.41
CA GLU A 199 -11.33 -8.68 13.99
C GLU A 199 -10.37 -9.26 12.95
N SER A 200 -10.89 -9.58 11.76
CA SER A 200 -10.06 -10.03 10.64
C SER A 200 -9.03 -8.97 10.27
N LEU A 201 -9.45 -7.71 10.14
CA LEU A 201 -8.56 -6.59 9.81
C LEU A 201 -7.44 -6.37 10.84
N VAL A 202 -7.74 -6.50 12.14
CA VAL A 202 -6.75 -6.34 13.23
C VAL A 202 -5.79 -7.54 13.30
N GLY A 203 -6.27 -8.72 12.92
CA GLY A 203 -5.49 -9.96 12.86
C GLY A 203 -4.57 -10.06 11.64
N MET A 204 -4.88 -9.35 10.54
CA MET A 204 -4.07 -9.36 9.33
C MET A 204 -2.63 -8.90 9.60
N SER A 205 -1.66 -9.63 9.07
CA SER A 205 -0.25 -9.28 9.16
C SER A 205 0.08 -8.08 8.28
N SER A 206 1.23 -7.42 8.52
CA SER A 206 1.69 -6.31 7.67
C SER A 206 1.87 -6.73 6.20
N GLU A 207 2.18 -8.00 5.95
CA GLU A 207 2.38 -8.57 4.62
C GLU A 207 1.04 -8.86 3.93
N GLU A 208 0.07 -9.41 4.68
CA GLU A 208 -1.30 -9.63 4.20
C GLU A 208 -2.01 -8.31 3.92
N MET A 209 -1.77 -7.28 4.75
CA MET A 209 -2.23 -5.92 4.49
C MET A 209 -1.58 -5.34 3.24
N ALA A 210 -0.27 -5.53 3.04
CA ALA A 210 0.40 -5.08 1.82
C ALA A 210 -0.16 -5.77 0.57
N GLU A 211 -0.38 -7.09 0.62
CA GLU A 211 -1.05 -7.83 -0.45
C GLU A 211 -2.51 -7.37 -0.64
N ALA A 212 -3.23 -7.06 0.43
CA ALA A 212 -4.59 -6.51 0.42
C ALA A 212 -4.66 -5.06 -0.13
N LEU A 213 -3.54 -4.36 -0.17
CA LEU A 213 -3.36 -3.06 -0.81
C LEU A 213 -2.88 -3.14 -2.27
N MET A 214 -2.34 -4.28 -2.71
CA MET A 214 -2.01 -4.48 -4.14
C MET A 214 -3.29 -4.38 -4.97
N SER A 215 -3.21 -3.70 -6.12
CA SER A 215 -4.36 -3.63 -7.02
C SER A 215 -4.77 -5.04 -7.46
N ALA A 216 -6.05 -5.26 -7.77
CA ALA A 216 -6.52 -6.56 -8.26
C ALA A 216 -5.70 -7.04 -9.48
N GLU A 217 -5.30 -6.09 -10.32
CA GLU A 217 -4.41 -6.29 -11.47
C GLU A 217 -3.00 -6.75 -11.05
N GLU A 218 -2.42 -6.16 -10.01
CA GLU A 218 -1.11 -6.59 -9.48
C GLU A 218 -1.18 -7.97 -8.83
N ARG A 219 -2.27 -8.31 -8.15
CA ARG A 219 -2.48 -9.66 -7.62
C ARG A 219 -2.59 -10.67 -8.75
N GLN A 220 -3.29 -10.33 -9.82
CA GLN A 220 -3.41 -11.17 -11.00
C GLN A 220 -2.06 -11.30 -11.71
N ALA A 221 -1.30 -10.22 -11.86
CA ALA A 221 0.04 -10.24 -12.44
C ALA A 221 1.01 -11.10 -11.61
N LYS A 222 0.94 -11.01 -10.28
CA LYS A 222 1.74 -11.85 -9.37
C LYS A 222 1.36 -13.33 -9.46
N ARG A 223 0.06 -13.63 -9.58
CA ARG A 223 -0.44 -15.01 -9.80
C ARG A 223 0.00 -15.56 -11.15
N VAL A 224 -0.11 -14.78 -12.21
CA VAL A 224 0.33 -15.16 -13.57
C VAL A 224 1.84 -15.35 -13.61
N LYS A 225 2.61 -14.45 -12.98
CA LYS A 225 4.06 -14.60 -12.85
C LYS A 225 4.44 -15.86 -12.08
N LYS A 226 3.82 -16.10 -10.92
CA LYS A 226 4.05 -17.32 -10.14
C LYS A 226 3.74 -18.58 -10.96
N GLN A 227 2.61 -18.61 -11.67
CA GLN A 227 2.26 -19.73 -12.55
C GLN A 227 3.26 -19.90 -13.69
N ARG A 228 3.77 -18.81 -14.27
CA ARG A 228 4.80 -18.85 -15.31
C ARG A 228 6.11 -19.41 -14.78
N ASP A 229 6.54 -18.94 -13.60
CA ASP A 229 7.77 -19.41 -12.95
C ASP A 229 7.64 -20.89 -12.56
N GLU A 230 6.49 -21.30 -12.04
CA GLU A 230 6.20 -22.70 -11.70
C GLU A 230 6.19 -23.60 -12.94
N ARG A 231 5.57 -23.16 -14.04
CA ARG A 231 5.63 -23.87 -15.33
C ARG A 231 7.04 -23.94 -15.90
N ALA A 232 7.85 -22.89 -15.73
CA ALA A 232 9.24 -22.88 -16.17
C ALA A 232 10.10 -23.84 -15.33
N ILE A 233 9.86 -23.94 -14.03
CA ILE A 233 10.54 -24.93 -13.17
C ILE A 233 10.10 -26.35 -13.55
N ASP A 234 8.81 -26.55 -13.83
CA ASP A 234 8.28 -27.86 -14.23
C ASP A 234 8.82 -28.31 -15.60
N SER A 235 8.92 -27.39 -16.57
CA SER A 235 9.58 -27.68 -17.85
C SER A 235 11.06 -28.03 -17.68
N LEU A 236 11.79 -27.27 -16.84
CA LEU A 236 13.18 -27.60 -16.52
C LEU A 236 13.34 -28.94 -15.79
N ARG A 237 12.34 -29.36 -15.00
CA ARG A 237 12.33 -30.68 -14.35
C ARG A 237 12.04 -31.81 -15.35
N LEU A 238 11.18 -31.58 -16.34
CA LEU A 238 10.92 -32.52 -17.43
C LEU A 238 12.12 -32.63 -18.38
N ASP A 239 12.77 -31.51 -18.70
CA ASP A 239 14.00 -31.49 -19.51
C ASP A 239 15.19 -32.11 -18.75
N ALA A 240 15.23 -31.93 -17.41
CA ALA A 240 16.17 -32.63 -16.53
C ALA A 240 15.73 -34.06 -16.18
N GLN A 241 14.58 -34.52 -16.68
CA GLN A 241 14.26 -35.94 -16.78
C GLN A 241 15.02 -36.49 -17.98
N VAL A 242 16.34 -36.43 -17.82
CA VAL A 242 17.38 -37.06 -18.61
C VAL A 242 16.86 -38.39 -19.14
N ASP A 243 16.93 -38.56 -20.46
CA ASP A 243 16.57 -39.79 -21.18
C ASP A 243 17.03 -40.99 -20.36
N GLN A 244 16.07 -41.65 -19.70
CA GLN A 244 16.33 -42.83 -18.90
C GLN A 244 16.66 -43.95 -19.89
N ASN A 245 17.94 -44.07 -20.24
CA ASN A 245 18.39 -45.08 -21.16
C ASN A 245 18.49 -46.40 -20.40
N ALA A 246 17.45 -47.23 -20.51
CA ALA A 246 17.47 -48.65 -20.11
C ALA A 246 18.43 -49.50 -20.97
N ALA A 247 19.21 -48.88 -21.86
CA ALA A 247 20.16 -49.54 -22.74
C ALA A 247 21.41 -50.07 -22.00
N TYR A 248 21.71 -49.55 -20.81
CA TYR A 248 22.91 -49.90 -20.05
C TYR A 248 22.58 -50.28 -18.60
N ALA A 249 23.25 -51.31 -18.09
CA ALA A 249 23.15 -51.73 -16.70
C ALA A 249 24.38 -51.26 -15.92
N CYS A 250 24.18 -50.76 -14.70
CA CYS A 250 25.26 -50.36 -13.82
C CYS A 250 26.13 -51.56 -13.46
N THR A 251 27.45 -51.39 -13.58
CA THR A 251 28.46 -52.41 -13.25
C THR A 251 28.54 -52.74 -11.76
N GLU A 252 28.11 -51.83 -10.89
CA GLU A 252 28.21 -51.98 -9.43
C GLU A 252 26.89 -52.44 -8.79
N CYS A 253 25.76 -51.83 -9.15
CA CYS A 253 24.46 -52.13 -8.54
C CYS A 253 23.48 -52.90 -9.44
N GLY A 254 23.78 -53.05 -10.74
CA GLY A 254 22.89 -53.70 -11.71
C GLY A 254 21.64 -52.90 -12.11
N GLY A 255 21.48 -51.66 -11.62
CA GLY A 255 20.35 -50.79 -11.97
C GLY A 255 20.36 -50.37 -13.46
N LEU A 256 19.17 -50.26 -14.05
CA LEU A 256 18.95 -49.88 -15.46
C LEU A 256 18.66 -48.38 -15.65
N ARG A 257 18.69 -47.60 -14.56
CA ARG A 257 18.46 -46.15 -14.60
C ARG A 257 19.80 -45.44 -14.76
N CYS A 258 20.28 -45.38 -15.99
CA CYS A 258 21.56 -44.78 -16.35
C CYS A 258 21.37 -43.60 -17.32
N THR A 259 22.16 -42.54 -17.14
CA THR A 259 22.25 -41.41 -18.07
C THR A 259 23.53 -41.49 -18.89
N THR A 260 23.44 -41.21 -20.19
CA THR A 260 24.58 -41.19 -21.10
C THR A 260 24.98 -39.75 -21.42
N PHE A 261 26.26 -39.42 -21.24
CA PHE A 261 26.85 -38.16 -21.70
C PHE A 261 27.79 -38.45 -22.87
N SER A 262 27.44 -37.92 -24.06
CA SER A 262 28.36 -37.94 -25.20
C SER A 262 29.47 -36.92 -24.96
N THR A 263 30.72 -37.38 -25.03
CA THR A 263 31.94 -36.58 -24.83
C THR A 263 32.16 -35.50 -25.90
N ASN A 264 31.38 -35.48 -26.98
CA ASN A 264 31.48 -34.46 -28.04
C ASN A 264 30.97 -33.06 -27.64
N SER A 265 30.30 -32.89 -26.50
CA SER A 265 29.77 -31.58 -26.07
C SER A 265 30.68 -30.80 -25.09
N PHE A 266 31.83 -31.36 -24.71
CA PHE A 266 32.77 -30.74 -23.75
C PHE A 266 34.04 -30.14 -24.35
N GLY A 267 34.03 -29.81 -25.64
CA GLY A 267 35.04 -28.92 -26.25
C GLY A 267 36.50 -29.40 -26.18
N LEU A 268 36.76 -30.71 -26.11
CA LEU A 268 38.11 -31.23 -26.34
C LEU A 268 38.32 -31.52 -27.83
N GLU A 269 38.63 -30.48 -28.60
CA GLU A 269 39.02 -30.56 -30.01
C GLU A 269 40.47 -31.10 -30.23
N LEU A 270 40.94 -32.08 -29.46
CA LEU A 270 42.36 -32.47 -29.54
C LEU A 270 42.72 -33.93 -29.27
N LEU A 271 41.86 -34.88 -29.63
CA LEU A 271 42.30 -36.28 -29.73
C LEU A 271 42.02 -36.87 -31.12
N SER A 272 43.07 -37.50 -31.61
CA SER A 272 43.29 -38.04 -32.94
C SER A 272 42.25 -39.07 -33.38
N ARG A 273 42.13 -39.19 -34.70
CA ARG A 273 41.11 -39.85 -35.54
C ARG A 273 40.99 -41.39 -35.40
N SER A 274 41.23 -41.99 -34.24
CA SER A 274 41.17 -43.45 -34.06
C SER A 274 40.89 -43.84 -32.61
N GLU A 275 39.67 -43.64 -32.13
CA GLU A 275 39.07 -44.37 -31.01
C GLU A 275 37.59 -43.91 -30.96
N VAL A 276 36.68 -44.86 -30.76
CA VAL A 276 35.24 -44.59 -30.61
C VAL A 276 35.10 -43.62 -29.43
N PRO A 277 34.28 -42.54 -29.49
CA PRO A 277 34.19 -41.61 -28.37
C PRO A 277 33.71 -42.37 -27.12
N ASP A 278 34.53 -42.41 -26.07
CA ASP A 278 34.17 -42.97 -24.78
C ASP A 278 32.85 -42.34 -24.34
N MET A 279 31.80 -43.15 -24.19
CA MET A 279 30.51 -42.71 -23.68
C MET A 279 30.57 -42.80 -22.17
N ILE A 280 30.37 -41.68 -21.48
CA ILE A 280 30.35 -41.64 -20.02
C ILE A 280 28.92 -41.92 -19.57
N ILE A 281 28.76 -42.90 -18.68
CA ILE A 281 27.48 -43.32 -18.12
C ILE A 281 27.47 -43.06 -16.62
N ASP A 282 26.47 -42.32 -16.14
CA ASP A 282 26.23 -42.15 -14.70
C ASP A 282 24.99 -42.95 -14.28
N CYS A 283 25.11 -43.77 -13.25
CA CYS A 283 23.98 -44.49 -12.64
C CYS A 283 23.20 -43.55 -11.70
N LEU A 284 21.89 -43.42 -11.91
CA LEU A 284 21.02 -42.59 -11.08
C LEU A 284 20.59 -43.29 -9.77
N ASP A 285 20.77 -44.60 -9.67
CA ASP A 285 20.40 -45.38 -8.47
C ASP A 285 21.53 -45.41 -7.42
N CYS A 286 22.79 -45.56 -7.84
CA CYS A 286 23.95 -45.59 -6.92
C CYS A 286 24.96 -44.45 -7.11
N GLY A 287 24.83 -43.62 -8.16
CA GLY A 287 25.76 -42.53 -8.45
C GLY A 287 27.10 -42.95 -9.08
N HIS A 288 27.26 -44.23 -9.45
CA HIS A 288 28.49 -44.74 -10.07
C HIS A 288 28.66 -44.23 -11.51
N ARG A 289 29.84 -43.69 -11.82
CA ARG A 289 30.22 -43.15 -13.14
C ARG A 289 31.23 -44.06 -13.82
N PHE A 290 30.91 -44.55 -15.03
CA PHE A 290 31.76 -45.49 -15.77
C PHE A 290 31.72 -45.20 -17.29
N THR A 291 32.73 -45.67 -18.02
CA THR A 291 32.82 -45.57 -19.47
C THR A 291 32.61 -46.93 -20.14
N ILE A 292 32.12 -46.94 -21.38
CA ILE A 292 31.96 -48.12 -22.23
C ILE A 292 32.64 -47.94 -23.58
#